data_AF-A0AA44TD40-F1
#
_entry.id   AF-A0AA44TD40-F1
#
_cell.length_a   1.000
_cell.length_b   1.000
_cell.length_c   1.000
_cell.angle_alpha   90.00
_cell.angle_beta   90.00
_cell.angle_gamma   90.00
#
_symmetry.space_group_name_H-M   'P 1'
#
loop_
_entity.id
_entity.type
_entity.pdbx_description
1 polymer ?
#
loop_
_entity_poly.entity_id
_entity_poly.type
_entity_poly.pdbx_seq_one_letter_code
_entity_poly.pdbx_strand_id
1 'polypeptide(L)'
;MYVKKVLFLIGLALLLMGCSNNAFDQAVEKGKGYIESREYDKAIATFELALQEKDDENIKTLLKQTKNMSKAIQTKEEQKYDETLVLLQNVKDEKNGMESVKKEATKLEEEIKGEQKVIKEVNEALKRGEELIEKSEYGDAAHALEEVITLSENKPIVNSQREQANKLLIPVKEKLATFQAAEDERKRQKELQLKNMYVNEEYRFSIKFPTSWVSKHRVKETNLGGFKKVFAVQYQLSDKKYYDVFYVGIVLDGQGNIESLEPEWTFIGNSREKNHYYRMIGEMLPELEDKPKLKDEFTNVVRQHITSFSNWIEVYPHPTQGTEDPMKNVLQD
;
A
#
# COMPACT_ATOMS: atom_id res chain seq x y z
N MET A 1 -33.60 50.83 45.23
CA MET A 1 -33.28 50.10 43.98
C MET A 1 -34.42 49.17 43.49
N TYR A 2 -35.51 49.00 44.25
CA TYR A 2 -36.65 48.14 43.86
C TYR A 2 -37.75 48.85 43.04
N VAL A 3 -37.95 50.16 43.25
CA VAL A 3 -39.02 50.93 42.57
C VAL A 3 -38.76 51.09 41.06
N LYS A 4 -37.48 51.16 40.63
CA LYS A 4 -37.10 51.25 39.21
C LYS A 4 -37.35 49.96 38.41
N LYS A 5 -37.31 48.78 39.05
CA LYS A 5 -37.58 47.49 38.39
C LYS A 5 -39.08 47.22 38.26
N VAL A 6 -39.88 47.69 39.23
CA VAL A 6 -41.34 47.59 39.18
C VAL A 6 -41.94 48.56 38.15
N LEU A 7 -41.38 49.77 38.00
CA LEU A 7 -41.81 50.69 36.92
C LEU A 7 -41.52 50.16 35.51
N PHE A 8 -40.44 49.39 35.32
CA PHE A 8 -40.12 48.79 34.02
C PHE A 8 -41.06 47.62 33.67
N LEU A 9 -41.53 46.87 34.68
CA LEU A 9 -42.51 45.80 34.52
C LEU A 9 -43.94 46.33 34.31
N ILE A 10 -44.29 47.49 34.88
CA ILE A 10 -45.59 48.16 34.65
C ILE A 10 -45.62 48.88 33.28
N GLY A 11 -44.47 49.40 32.82
CA GLY A 11 -44.35 50.00 31.48
C GLY A 11 -44.49 49.01 30.33
N LEU A 12 -44.09 47.75 30.53
CA LEU A 12 -44.24 46.68 29.52
C LEU A 12 -45.69 46.17 29.42
N ALA A 13 -46.47 46.28 30.50
CA ALA A 13 -47.89 45.91 30.52
C ALA A 13 -48.80 46.95 29.85
N LEU A 14 -48.37 48.21 29.74
CA LEU A 14 -49.14 49.31 29.15
C LEU A 14 -48.99 49.46 27.63
N LEU A 15 -48.12 48.66 26.99
CA LEU A 15 -48.03 48.59 25.52
C LEU A 15 -49.03 47.62 24.87
N LEU A 16 -49.87 46.95 25.68
CA LEU A 16 -50.90 46.01 25.20
C LEU A 16 -52.30 46.62 25.05
N MET A 17 -52.46 47.92 25.31
CA MET A 17 -53.73 48.63 25.09
C MET A 17 -53.56 49.72 24.05
N GLY A 18 -53.61 49.35 22.77
CA GLY A 18 -53.64 50.33 21.68
C GLY A 18 -53.46 49.74 20.29
N CYS A 19 -54.58 49.55 19.58
CA CYS A 19 -54.75 49.37 18.12
C CYS A 19 -54.64 47.94 17.52
N SER A 20 -55.60 47.06 17.82
CA SER A 20 -56.54 46.48 16.82
C SER A 20 -57.54 45.55 17.53
N ASN A 21 -58.79 45.53 17.07
CA ASN A 21 -59.91 44.85 17.72
C ASN A 21 -59.98 43.32 17.48
N ASN A 22 -58.85 42.64 17.21
CA ASN A 22 -58.89 41.19 16.95
C ASN A 22 -57.64 40.45 17.46
N ALA A 23 -57.77 39.78 18.60
CA ALA A 23 -56.71 38.96 19.21
C ALA A 23 -56.23 37.83 18.28
N PHE A 24 -57.15 37.27 17.49
CA PHE A 24 -56.86 36.27 16.46
C PHE A 24 -55.83 36.78 15.44
N ASP A 25 -56.10 37.90 14.78
CA ASP A 25 -55.23 38.43 13.71
C ASP A 25 -53.82 38.75 14.24
N GLN A 26 -53.73 39.28 15.47
CA GLN A 26 -52.44 39.55 16.11
C GLN A 26 -51.65 38.27 16.40
N ALA A 27 -52.31 37.22 16.86
CA ALA A 27 -51.68 35.92 17.08
C ALA A 27 -51.21 35.31 15.75
N VAL A 28 -52.03 35.38 14.70
CA VAL A 28 -51.66 34.88 13.37
C VAL A 28 -50.41 35.59 12.83
N GLU A 29 -50.37 36.92 12.85
CA GLU A 29 -49.20 37.67 12.36
C GLU A 29 -47.95 37.44 13.21
N LYS A 30 -48.08 37.35 14.54
CA LYS A 30 -46.95 36.95 15.41
C LYS A 30 -46.44 35.54 15.11
N GLY A 31 -47.34 34.58 14.89
CA GLY A 31 -46.98 33.21 14.54
C GLY A 31 -46.17 33.14 13.25
N LYS A 32 -46.59 33.88 12.22
CA LYS A 32 -45.82 34.03 10.97
C LYS A 32 -44.46 34.70 11.20
N GLY A 33 -44.40 35.76 12.02
CA GLY A 33 -43.14 36.41 12.37
C GLY A 33 -42.16 35.46 13.09
N TYR A 34 -42.66 34.58 13.95
CA TYR A 34 -41.83 33.55 14.58
C TYR A 34 -41.32 32.50 13.57
N ILE A 35 -42.11 32.13 12.57
CA ILE A 35 -41.62 31.29 11.45
C ILE A 35 -40.45 31.98 10.73
N GLU A 36 -40.58 33.26 10.39
CA GLU A 36 -39.54 34.01 9.67
C GLU A 36 -38.23 34.10 10.47
N SER A 37 -38.33 34.13 11.80
CA SER A 37 -37.20 34.12 12.72
C SER A 37 -36.75 32.71 13.11
N ARG A 38 -37.32 31.66 12.49
CA ARG A 38 -37.05 30.22 12.75
C ARG A 38 -37.33 29.78 14.18
N GLU A 39 -38.17 30.51 14.90
CA GLU A 39 -38.58 30.20 16.27
C GLU A 39 -39.84 29.31 16.25
N TYR A 40 -39.72 28.12 15.64
CA TYR A 40 -40.87 27.26 15.33
C TYR A 40 -41.69 26.87 16.56
N ASP A 41 -41.07 26.64 17.73
CA ASP A 41 -41.81 26.32 18.96
C ASP A 41 -42.68 27.49 19.44
N LYS A 42 -42.20 28.74 19.29
CA LYS A 42 -43.00 29.93 19.60
C LYS A 42 -44.10 30.15 18.57
N ALA A 43 -43.83 29.86 17.29
CA ALA A 43 -44.85 29.89 16.25
C ALA A 43 -45.96 28.88 16.53
N ILE A 44 -45.61 27.64 16.90
CA ILE A 44 -46.56 26.57 17.28
C ILE A 44 -47.46 27.06 18.42
N ALA A 45 -46.89 27.52 19.53
CA ALA A 45 -47.66 28.00 20.68
C ALA A 45 -48.57 29.18 20.29
N THR A 46 -48.09 30.08 19.43
CA THR A 46 -48.86 31.26 19.00
C THR A 46 -50.03 30.88 18.07
N PHE A 47 -49.85 29.93 17.16
CA PHE A 47 -50.95 29.43 16.32
C PHE A 47 -51.96 28.62 17.13
N GLU A 48 -51.54 27.90 18.17
CA GLU A 48 -52.45 27.23 19.10
C GLU A 48 -53.32 28.24 19.85
N LEU A 49 -52.75 29.38 20.29
CA LEU A 49 -53.53 30.49 20.86
C LEU A 49 -54.51 31.09 19.85
N ALA A 50 -54.09 31.31 18.60
CA ALA A 50 -54.99 31.80 17.56
C ALA A 50 -56.20 30.85 17.36
N LEU A 51 -55.97 29.54 17.38
CA LEU A 51 -57.03 28.53 17.26
C LEU A 51 -57.95 28.46 18.49
N GLN A 52 -57.50 28.92 19.67
CA GLN A 52 -58.39 29.09 20.83
C GLN A 52 -59.38 30.24 20.63
N GLU A 53 -58.96 31.31 19.94
CA GLU A 53 -59.84 32.45 19.64
C GLU A 53 -60.81 32.15 18.50
N LYS A 54 -60.34 31.44 17.46
CA LYS A 54 -61.16 31.11 16.29
C LYS A 54 -60.66 29.83 15.62
N ASP A 55 -61.59 28.89 15.40
CA ASP A 55 -61.33 27.71 14.60
C ASP A 55 -61.15 28.09 13.11
N ASP A 56 -59.93 27.98 12.60
CA ASP A 56 -59.58 28.44 11.25
C ASP A 56 -58.67 27.42 10.53
N GLU A 57 -59.13 26.88 9.40
CA GLU A 57 -58.45 25.84 8.64
C GLU A 57 -57.08 26.29 8.08
N ASN A 58 -56.92 27.58 7.76
CA ASN A 58 -55.62 28.09 7.31
C ASN A 58 -54.62 28.07 8.47
N ILE A 59 -55.06 28.39 9.68
CA ILE A 59 -54.19 28.37 10.86
C ILE A 59 -53.87 26.94 11.28
N LYS A 60 -54.82 25.99 11.18
CA LYS A 60 -54.52 24.55 11.34
C LYS A 60 -53.46 24.07 10.35
N THR A 61 -53.55 24.53 9.11
CA THR A 61 -52.57 24.22 8.05
C THR A 61 -51.18 24.74 8.40
N LEU A 62 -51.07 26.02 8.81
CA LEU A 62 -49.81 26.62 9.24
C LEU A 62 -49.23 25.94 10.48
N LEU A 63 -50.08 25.62 11.46
CA LEU A 63 -49.67 24.90 12.67
C LEU A 63 -49.09 23.53 12.31
N LYS A 64 -49.77 22.76 11.45
CA LYS A 64 -49.31 21.45 10.99
C LYS A 64 -47.98 21.55 10.24
N GLN A 65 -47.85 22.49 9.31
CA GLN A 65 -46.61 22.72 8.56
C GLN A 65 -45.45 23.07 9.52
N THR A 66 -45.71 23.94 10.50
CA THR A 66 -44.71 24.37 11.50
C THR A 66 -44.29 23.22 12.40
N LYS A 67 -45.24 22.38 12.86
CA LYS A 67 -44.95 21.17 13.65
C LYS A 67 -44.07 20.18 12.88
N ASN A 68 -44.37 19.93 11.61
CA ASN A 68 -43.55 19.05 10.77
C ASN A 68 -42.14 19.62 10.57
N MET A 69 -42.00 20.94 10.35
CA MET A 69 -40.68 21.57 10.20
C MET A 69 -39.87 21.53 11.49
N SER A 70 -40.47 21.86 12.65
CA SER A 70 -39.81 21.76 13.95
C SER A 70 -39.35 20.32 14.22
N LYS A 71 -40.22 19.34 13.95
CA LYS A 71 -39.87 17.93 14.13
C LYS A 71 -38.76 17.48 13.18
N ALA A 72 -38.77 17.94 11.93
CA ALA A 72 -37.73 17.62 10.94
C ALA A 72 -36.35 18.12 11.38
N ILE A 73 -36.28 19.31 11.98
CA ILE A 73 -35.04 19.87 12.53
C ILE A 73 -34.55 18.99 13.68
N GLN A 74 -35.42 18.63 14.61
CA GLN A 74 -35.08 17.75 15.72
C GLN A 74 -34.58 16.39 15.23
N THR A 75 -35.27 15.75 14.27
CA THR A 75 -34.86 14.43 13.77
C THR A 75 -33.56 14.49 12.98
N LYS A 76 -33.25 15.62 12.33
CA LYS A 76 -31.93 15.85 11.71
C LYS A 76 -30.82 15.89 12.75
N GLU A 77 -31.01 16.60 13.86
CA GLU A 77 -30.04 16.66 14.96
C GLU A 77 -29.79 15.27 15.57
N GLU A 78 -30.84 14.44 15.63
CA GLU A 78 -30.77 13.04 16.04
C GLU A 78 -30.23 12.09 14.94
N GLN A 79 -29.81 12.62 13.78
CA GLN A 79 -29.31 11.89 12.60
C GLN A 79 -30.30 10.87 12.01
N LYS A 80 -31.60 11.04 12.24
CA LYS A 80 -32.67 10.19 11.70
C LYS A 80 -33.10 10.67 10.31
N TYR A 81 -32.18 10.61 9.35
CA TYR A 81 -32.35 11.24 8.04
C TYR A 81 -33.59 10.78 7.28
N ASP A 82 -33.94 9.49 7.31
CA ASP A 82 -35.13 8.99 6.60
C ASP A 82 -36.43 9.56 7.19
N GLU A 83 -36.52 9.65 8.52
CA GLU A 83 -37.65 10.28 9.20
C GLU A 83 -37.72 11.78 8.88
N THR A 84 -36.57 12.45 8.89
CA THR A 84 -36.47 13.87 8.52
C THR A 84 -36.99 14.12 7.10
N LEU A 85 -36.58 13.30 6.11
CA LEU A 85 -37.00 13.47 4.72
C LEU A 85 -38.52 13.31 4.54
N VAL A 86 -39.14 12.38 5.27
CA VAL A 86 -40.61 12.23 5.29
C VAL A 86 -41.28 13.48 5.85
N LEU A 87 -40.77 14.02 6.95
CA LEU A 87 -41.30 15.25 7.56
C LEU A 87 -41.15 16.46 6.63
N LEU A 88 -40.00 16.61 5.97
CA LEU A 88 -39.77 17.67 4.98
C LEU A 88 -40.68 17.54 3.77
N GLN A 89 -40.96 16.32 3.31
CA GLN A 89 -41.94 16.09 2.25
C GLN A 89 -43.33 16.56 2.67
N ASN A 90 -43.76 16.22 3.89
CA ASN A 90 -45.02 16.71 4.45
C ASN A 90 -45.09 18.24 4.56
N VAL A 91 -43.97 18.92 4.86
CA VAL A 91 -43.89 20.39 4.87
C VAL A 91 -44.11 20.99 3.48
N LYS A 92 -43.51 20.39 2.44
CA LYS A 92 -43.59 20.86 1.05
C LYS A 92 -44.97 20.63 0.44
N ASP A 93 -45.58 19.47 0.73
CA ASP A 93 -46.86 19.04 0.16
C ASP A 93 -48.08 19.76 0.77
N GLU A 94 -47.88 20.55 1.83
CA GLU A 94 -48.95 21.28 2.47
C GLU A 94 -49.51 22.38 1.54
N LYS A 95 -50.67 22.11 0.90
CA LYS A 95 -51.20 22.89 -0.23
C LYS A 95 -51.35 24.38 0.06
N ASN A 96 -51.84 24.73 1.25
CA ASN A 96 -52.03 26.11 1.70
C ASN A 96 -51.01 26.54 2.76
N GLY A 97 -49.87 25.83 2.83
CA GLY A 97 -48.75 26.19 3.70
C GLY A 97 -47.99 27.42 3.19
N MET A 98 -47.12 27.97 4.04
CA MET A 98 -46.28 29.11 3.73
C MET A 98 -45.14 28.71 2.79
N GLU A 99 -44.99 29.45 1.69
CA GLU A 99 -44.01 29.16 0.64
C GLU A 99 -42.55 29.31 1.11
N SER A 100 -42.28 30.23 2.04
CA SER A 100 -40.93 30.38 2.62
C SER A 100 -40.50 29.12 3.38
N VAL A 101 -41.42 28.49 4.12
CA VAL A 101 -41.16 27.25 4.86
C VAL A 101 -40.94 26.08 3.89
N LYS A 102 -41.69 26.01 2.79
CA LYS A 102 -41.48 25.01 1.73
C LYS A 102 -40.08 25.14 1.13
N LYS A 103 -39.65 26.36 0.79
CA LYS A 103 -38.30 26.63 0.27
C LYS A 103 -37.21 26.23 1.25
N GLU A 104 -37.42 26.48 2.53
CA GLU A 104 -36.48 26.06 3.57
C GLU A 104 -36.42 24.54 3.71
N ALA A 105 -37.56 23.86 3.67
CA ALA A 105 -37.62 22.40 3.68
C ALA A 105 -36.90 21.78 2.48
N THR A 106 -37.05 22.35 1.27
CA THR A 106 -36.32 21.91 0.08
C THR A 106 -34.80 22.06 0.26
N LYS A 107 -34.33 23.19 0.81
CA LYS A 107 -32.90 23.39 1.08
C LYS A 107 -32.37 22.37 2.08
N LEU A 108 -33.12 22.10 3.15
CA LEU A 108 -32.73 21.14 4.17
C LEU A 108 -32.72 19.70 3.63
N GLU A 109 -33.66 19.37 2.75
CA GLU A 109 -33.68 18.09 2.04
C GLU A 109 -32.44 17.92 1.13
N GLU A 110 -32.06 18.94 0.38
CA GLU A 110 -30.87 18.93 -0.47
C GLU A 110 -29.59 18.75 0.37
N GLU A 111 -29.49 19.44 1.51
CA GLU A 111 -28.40 19.31 2.46
C GLU A 111 -28.29 17.86 2.98
N ILE A 112 -29.40 17.29 3.45
CA ILE A 112 -29.44 15.91 3.97
C ILE A 112 -29.05 14.89 2.90
N LYS A 113 -29.56 15.05 1.67
CA LYS A 113 -29.17 14.16 0.55
C LYS A 113 -27.68 14.26 0.24
N GLY A 114 -27.10 15.46 0.34
CA GLY A 114 -25.66 15.68 0.24
C GLY A 114 -24.89 14.95 1.34
N GLU A 115 -25.32 15.07 2.60
CA GLU A 115 -24.73 14.36 3.75
C GLU A 115 -24.81 12.84 3.57
N GLN A 116 -25.97 12.29 3.21
CA GLN A 116 -26.15 10.85 2.98
C GLN A 116 -25.24 10.33 1.87
N LYS A 117 -25.04 11.10 0.80
CA LYS A 117 -24.11 10.73 -0.28
C LYS A 117 -22.68 10.63 0.23
N VAL A 118 -22.21 11.63 0.99
CA VAL A 118 -20.88 11.63 1.59
C VAL A 118 -20.70 10.44 2.53
N ILE A 119 -21.66 10.20 3.43
CA ILE A 119 -21.64 9.07 4.37
C ILE A 119 -21.50 7.74 3.61
N LYS A 120 -22.27 7.58 2.53
CA LYS A 120 -22.22 6.38 1.70
C LYS A 120 -20.84 6.20 1.05
N GLU A 121 -20.33 7.22 0.36
CA GLU A 121 -19.03 7.15 -0.33
C GLU A 121 -17.89 6.83 0.64
N VAL A 122 -17.88 7.48 1.82
CA VAL A 122 -16.89 7.24 2.87
C VAL A 122 -16.99 5.82 3.43
N ASN A 123 -18.20 5.34 3.74
CA ASN A 123 -18.38 3.98 4.26
C ASN A 123 -17.99 2.91 3.23
N GLU A 124 -18.28 3.13 1.94
CA GLU A 124 -17.87 2.24 0.87
C GLU A 124 -16.34 2.21 0.73
N ALA A 125 -15.66 3.35 0.78
CA ALA A 125 -14.19 3.42 0.74
C ALA A 125 -13.53 2.75 1.96
N LEU A 126 -14.09 2.98 3.15
CA LEU A 126 -13.59 2.36 4.38
C LEU A 126 -13.73 0.84 4.33
N LYS A 127 -14.90 0.34 3.93
CA LYS A 127 -15.14 -1.09 3.76
C LYS A 127 -14.20 -1.72 2.74
N ARG A 128 -13.98 -1.06 1.59
CA ARG A 128 -12.98 -1.51 0.60
C ARG A 128 -11.59 -1.62 1.23
N GLY A 129 -11.16 -0.61 1.99
CA GLY A 129 -9.89 -0.62 2.70
C GLY A 129 -9.77 -1.82 3.65
N GLU A 130 -10.80 -2.10 4.44
CA GLU A 130 -10.84 -3.25 5.36
C GLU A 130 -10.75 -4.60 4.63
N GLU A 131 -11.52 -4.79 3.55
CA GLU A 131 -11.49 -6.00 2.72
C GLU A 131 -10.11 -6.22 2.06
N LEU A 132 -9.44 -5.15 1.63
CA LEU A 132 -8.10 -5.21 1.04
C LEU A 132 -7.03 -5.57 2.08
N ILE A 133 -7.19 -5.11 3.33
CA ILE A 133 -6.32 -5.52 4.44
C ILE A 133 -6.43 -7.02 4.68
N GLU A 134 -7.64 -7.59 4.67
CA GLU A 134 -7.85 -9.03 4.84
C GLU A 134 -7.18 -9.85 3.73
N LYS A 135 -7.18 -9.32 2.50
CA LYS A 135 -6.50 -9.91 1.34
C LYS A 135 -4.98 -9.68 1.32
N SER A 136 -4.43 -8.95 2.30
CA SER A 136 -3.02 -8.52 2.33
C SER A 136 -2.60 -7.66 1.12
N GLU A 137 -3.56 -7.00 0.47
CA GLU A 137 -3.34 -6.07 -0.64
C GLU A 137 -3.04 -4.65 -0.07
N TYR A 138 -1.91 -4.53 0.65
CA TYR A 138 -1.62 -3.35 1.47
C TYR A 138 -1.46 -2.03 0.70
N GLY A 139 -1.05 -2.08 -0.58
CA GLY A 139 -0.95 -0.89 -1.44
C GLY A 139 -2.32 -0.30 -1.74
N ASP A 140 -3.25 -1.13 -2.22
CA ASP A 140 -4.61 -0.72 -2.52
C ASP A 140 -5.39 -0.37 -1.25
N ALA A 141 -5.16 -1.09 -0.16
CA ALA A 141 -5.73 -0.77 1.15
C ALA A 141 -5.31 0.63 1.61
N ALA A 142 -4.03 1.00 1.48
CA ALA A 142 -3.56 2.34 1.84
C ALA A 142 -4.26 3.42 1.00
N HIS A 143 -4.43 3.21 -0.30
CA HIS A 143 -5.13 4.14 -1.18
C HIS A 143 -6.61 4.32 -0.81
N ALA A 144 -7.32 3.23 -0.53
CA ALA A 144 -8.72 3.29 -0.11
C ALA A 144 -8.90 4.03 1.24
N LEU A 145 -7.97 3.84 2.19
CA LEU A 145 -8.00 4.55 3.47
C LEU A 145 -7.62 6.04 3.34
N GLU A 146 -6.70 6.40 2.44
CA GLU A 146 -6.39 7.79 2.10
C GLU A 146 -7.56 8.50 1.40
N GLU A 147 -8.30 7.76 0.56
CA GLU A 147 -9.56 8.22 -0.03
C GLU A 147 -10.58 8.59 1.06
N VAL A 148 -10.76 7.74 2.09
CA VAL A 148 -11.62 8.05 3.25
C VAL A 148 -11.20 9.36 3.92
N ILE A 149 -9.89 9.55 4.16
CA ILE A 149 -9.38 10.76 4.82
C ILE A 149 -9.69 12.01 3.98
N THR A 150 -9.53 11.90 2.65
CA THR A 150 -9.77 12.98 1.69
C THR A 150 -11.25 13.32 1.58
N LEU A 151 -12.11 12.32 1.39
CA LEU A 151 -13.57 12.49 1.33
C LEU A 151 -14.13 13.07 2.64
N SER A 152 -13.51 12.76 3.77
CA SER A 152 -13.92 13.23 5.10
C SER A 152 -13.36 14.61 5.48
N GLU A 153 -12.56 15.25 4.62
CA GLU A 153 -11.96 16.54 4.93
C GLU A 153 -13.02 17.61 5.19
N ASN A 154 -12.91 18.27 6.35
CA ASN A 154 -13.84 19.29 6.85
C ASN A 154 -15.31 18.84 6.95
N LYS A 155 -15.57 17.54 7.11
CA LYS A 155 -16.93 16.98 7.21
C LYS A 155 -17.15 16.27 8.55
N PRO A 156 -17.65 16.98 9.58
CA PRO A 156 -17.82 16.42 10.92
C PRO A 156 -18.69 15.17 10.98
N ILE A 157 -19.67 15.06 10.08
CA ILE A 157 -20.62 13.93 10.00
C ILE A 157 -19.94 12.57 9.77
N VAL A 158 -18.72 12.55 9.21
CA VAL A 158 -17.94 11.33 8.94
C VAL A 158 -16.62 11.29 9.73
N ASN A 159 -16.51 12.06 10.82
CA ASN A 159 -15.29 12.10 11.63
C ASN A 159 -14.90 10.74 12.20
N SER A 160 -15.87 9.92 12.62
CA SER A 160 -15.61 8.60 13.19
C SER A 160 -14.95 7.66 12.17
N GLN A 161 -15.44 7.66 10.93
CA GLN A 161 -14.86 6.89 9.82
C GLN A 161 -13.45 7.37 9.49
N ARG A 162 -13.22 8.69 9.51
CA ARG A 162 -11.88 9.27 9.32
C ARG A 162 -10.91 8.84 10.41
N GLU A 163 -11.33 8.82 11.67
CA GLU A 163 -10.50 8.33 12.79
C GLU A 163 -10.17 6.84 12.65
N GLN A 164 -11.15 6.03 12.27
CA GLN A 164 -10.95 4.61 11.97
C GLN A 164 -9.95 4.41 10.82
N ALA A 165 -10.10 5.15 9.72
CA ALA A 165 -9.19 5.07 8.59
C ALA A 165 -7.75 5.45 8.97
N ASN A 166 -7.56 6.54 9.72
CA ASN A 166 -6.24 6.94 10.23
C ASN A 166 -5.61 5.85 11.13
N LYS A 167 -6.42 5.22 11.99
CA LYS A 167 -5.96 4.13 12.86
C LYS A 167 -5.51 2.91 12.06
N LEU A 168 -6.23 2.56 10.99
CA LEU A 168 -5.89 1.44 10.11
C LEU A 168 -4.69 1.75 9.19
N LEU A 169 -4.54 3.01 8.76
CA LEU A 169 -3.53 3.40 7.78
C LEU A 169 -2.10 3.19 8.28
N ILE A 170 -1.84 3.40 9.57
CA ILE A 170 -0.51 3.23 10.18
C ILE A 170 0.01 1.79 10.00
N PRO A 171 -0.66 0.75 10.53
CA PRO A 171 -0.17 -0.63 10.39
C PRO A 171 -0.17 -1.09 8.93
N VAL A 172 -1.06 -0.58 8.08
CA VAL A 172 -1.05 -0.87 6.63
C VAL A 172 0.23 -0.35 5.97
N LYS A 173 0.64 0.88 6.26
CA LYS A 173 1.88 1.46 5.72
C LYS A 173 3.12 0.73 6.23
N GLU A 174 3.15 0.31 7.50
CA GLU A 174 4.23 -0.51 8.05
C GLU A 174 4.34 -1.88 7.35
N LYS A 175 3.20 -2.54 7.12
CA LYS A 175 3.16 -3.81 6.38
C LYS A 175 3.55 -3.63 4.91
N LEU A 176 3.13 -2.56 4.26
CA LEU A 176 3.53 -2.25 2.89
C LEU A 176 5.06 -2.07 2.78
N ALA A 177 5.66 -1.30 3.69
CA ALA A 177 7.10 -1.08 3.72
C ALA A 177 7.88 -2.38 3.95
N THR A 178 7.41 -3.26 4.84
CA THR A 178 8.04 -4.56 5.09
C THR A 178 7.93 -5.51 3.91
N PHE A 179 6.78 -5.55 3.21
CA PHE A 179 6.62 -6.30 1.97
C PHE A 179 7.56 -5.82 0.86
N GLN A 180 7.65 -4.51 0.65
CA GLN A 180 8.55 -3.92 -0.35
C GLN A 180 10.02 -4.22 -0.03
N ALA A 181 10.44 -4.08 1.23
CA ALA A 181 11.80 -4.40 1.64
C ALA A 181 12.14 -5.89 1.42
N ALA A 182 11.20 -6.80 1.71
CA ALA A 182 11.38 -8.23 1.47
C ALA A 182 11.50 -8.55 -0.03
N GLU A 183 10.71 -7.90 -0.87
CA GLU A 183 10.79 -8.07 -2.33
C GLU A 183 12.11 -7.54 -2.90
N ASP A 184 12.55 -6.36 -2.47
CA ASP A 184 13.82 -5.76 -2.88
C ASP A 184 15.02 -6.62 -2.45
N GLU A 185 14.99 -7.15 -1.23
CA GLU A 185 16.02 -8.08 -0.77
C GLU A 185 16.01 -9.37 -1.61
N ARG A 186 14.83 -9.92 -1.92
CA ARG A 186 14.72 -11.09 -2.81
C ARG A 186 15.30 -10.81 -4.20
N LYS A 187 15.04 -9.62 -4.76
CA LYS A 187 15.63 -9.19 -6.04
C LYS A 187 17.15 -9.08 -5.96
N ARG A 188 17.68 -8.44 -4.91
CA ARG A 188 19.14 -8.33 -4.69
C ARG A 188 19.80 -9.69 -4.54
N GLN A 189 19.20 -10.62 -3.81
CA GLN A 189 19.70 -11.99 -3.67
C GLN A 189 19.73 -12.70 -5.03
N LYS A 190 18.67 -12.58 -5.84
CA LYS A 190 18.64 -13.12 -7.20
C LYS A 190 19.70 -12.49 -8.11
N GLU A 191 19.91 -11.18 -8.06
CA GLU A 191 20.96 -10.50 -8.82
C GLU A 191 22.37 -10.92 -8.37
N LEU A 192 22.59 -11.10 -7.07
CA LEU A 192 23.86 -11.63 -6.54
C LEU A 192 24.11 -13.06 -7.01
N GLN A 193 23.08 -13.91 -6.99
CA GLN A 193 23.19 -15.27 -7.54
C GLN A 193 23.56 -15.24 -9.03
N LEU A 194 22.90 -14.40 -9.83
CA LEU A 194 23.18 -14.25 -11.27
C LEU A 194 24.59 -13.71 -11.56
N LYS A 195 25.08 -12.74 -10.78
CA LYS A 195 26.43 -12.18 -10.95
C LYS A 195 27.54 -13.20 -10.71
N ASN A 196 27.26 -14.20 -9.87
CA ASN A 196 28.19 -15.28 -9.58
C ASN A 196 27.94 -16.51 -10.45
N MET A 197 27.25 -16.36 -11.58
CA MET A 197 27.03 -17.45 -12.53
C MET A 197 27.55 -17.07 -13.91
N TYR A 198 28.40 -17.92 -14.50
CA TYR A 198 28.72 -17.88 -15.92
C TYR A 198 27.83 -18.87 -16.66
N VAL A 199 27.17 -18.42 -17.73
CA VAL A 199 26.34 -19.27 -18.59
C VAL A 199 26.96 -19.29 -19.98
N ASN A 200 27.12 -20.50 -20.54
CA ASN A 200 27.53 -20.69 -21.91
C ASN A 200 26.42 -21.43 -22.68
N GLU A 201 25.65 -20.66 -23.45
CA GLU A 201 24.51 -21.16 -24.24
C GLU A 201 24.94 -22.10 -25.38
N GLU A 202 26.10 -21.84 -26.00
CA GLU A 202 26.61 -22.63 -27.13
C GLU A 202 26.94 -24.06 -26.72
N TYR A 203 27.56 -24.21 -25.54
CA TYR A 203 27.99 -25.51 -25.01
C TYR A 203 27.09 -26.03 -23.88
N ARG A 204 25.98 -25.34 -23.61
CA ARG A 204 24.94 -25.80 -22.71
C ARG A 204 25.45 -26.14 -21.31
N PHE A 205 26.23 -25.25 -20.70
CA PHE A 205 26.60 -25.35 -19.29
C PHE A 205 26.53 -24.02 -18.54
N SER A 206 26.39 -24.11 -17.22
CA SER A 206 26.61 -22.98 -16.31
C SER A 206 27.60 -23.32 -15.20
N ILE A 207 28.33 -22.30 -14.72
CA ILE A 207 29.29 -22.41 -13.62
C ILE A 207 28.87 -21.41 -12.55
N LYS A 208 28.63 -21.90 -11.33
CA LYS A 208 28.35 -21.07 -10.16
C LYS A 208 29.63 -20.86 -9.36
N PHE A 209 29.94 -19.60 -9.07
CA PHE A 209 31.10 -19.15 -8.29
C PHE A 209 30.67 -18.72 -6.88
N PRO A 210 31.58 -18.75 -5.90
CA PRO A 210 31.37 -18.14 -4.60
C PRO A 210 31.12 -16.62 -4.71
N THR A 211 30.22 -16.10 -3.86
CA THR A 211 29.87 -14.67 -3.78
C THR A 211 31.05 -13.75 -3.40
N SER A 212 32.14 -14.33 -2.90
CA SER A 212 33.37 -13.61 -2.56
C SER A 212 34.30 -13.33 -3.77
N TRP A 213 33.97 -13.80 -4.98
CA TRP A 213 34.83 -13.67 -6.16
C TRP A 213 34.38 -12.49 -7.05
N VAL A 214 35.23 -11.48 -7.26
CA VAL A 214 34.84 -10.25 -7.98
C VAL A 214 35.13 -10.34 -9.49
N SER A 215 34.09 -10.80 -10.21
CA SER A 215 33.54 -10.32 -11.48
C SER A 215 34.45 -9.79 -12.61
N LYS A 216 35.55 -10.46 -12.96
CA LYS A 216 36.14 -10.34 -14.31
C LYS A 216 36.45 -11.70 -14.92
N HIS A 217 35.39 -12.40 -15.30
CA HIS A 217 35.48 -13.66 -16.03
C HIS A 217 35.88 -13.38 -17.48
N ARG A 218 37.08 -13.82 -17.87
CA ARG A 218 37.43 -13.95 -19.29
C ARG A 218 37.44 -15.42 -19.62
N VAL A 219 36.42 -15.84 -20.37
CA VAL A 219 36.36 -17.18 -20.93
C VAL A 219 37.10 -17.17 -22.26
N LYS A 220 38.18 -17.94 -22.33
CA LYS A 220 38.98 -18.10 -23.54
C LYS A 220 38.98 -19.56 -23.95
N GLU A 221 38.52 -19.80 -25.17
CA GLU A 221 38.63 -21.11 -25.81
C GLU A 221 40.09 -21.36 -26.19
N THR A 222 40.61 -22.52 -25.82
CA THR A 222 41.95 -22.94 -26.22
C THR A 222 42.02 -24.46 -26.39
N ASN A 223 42.92 -24.90 -27.27
CA ASN A 223 43.23 -26.31 -27.49
C ASN A 223 44.45 -26.65 -26.62
N LEU A 224 44.24 -27.40 -25.55
CA LEU A 224 45.29 -27.99 -24.73
C LEU A 224 45.32 -29.50 -25.04
N GLY A 225 46.50 -30.01 -25.38
CA GLY A 225 46.69 -31.35 -25.99
C GLY A 225 45.83 -32.45 -25.35
N GLY A 226 44.99 -33.08 -26.17
CA GLY A 226 44.04 -34.12 -25.78
C GLY A 226 42.59 -33.64 -25.61
N PHE A 227 42.38 -32.39 -25.20
CA PHE A 227 41.06 -31.80 -24.99
C PHE A 227 40.63 -30.97 -26.20
N LYS A 228 39.41 -31.20 -26.72
CA LYS A 228 38.91 -30.48 -27.90
C LYS A 228 38.63 -28.99 -27.64
N LYS A 229 38.21 -28.59 -26.42
CA LYS A 229 37.98 -27.19 -26.01
C LYS A 229 38.11 -27.02 -24.50
N VAL A 230 38.97 -26.11 -24.04
CA VAL A 230 39.11 -25.78 -22.60
C VAL A 230 38.56 -24.39 -22.34
N PHE A 231 37.75 -24.24 -21.28
CA PHE A 231 37.21 -22.96 -20.83
C PHE A 231 37.99 -22.48 -19.61
N ALA A 232 38.88 -21.51 -19.80
CA ALA A 232 39.56 -20.86 -18.69
C ALA A 232 38.64 -19.81 -18.05
N VAL A 233 38.43 -19.85 -16.74
CA VAL A 233 37.76 -18.80 -15.99
C VAL A 233 38.79 -18.12 -15.09
N GLN A 234 39.20 -16.91 -15.47
CA GLN A 234 40.00 -16.05 -14.61
C GLN A 234 39.11 -15.26 -13.64
N TYR A 235 39.48 -15.17 -12.37
CA TYR A 235 38.80 -14.27 -11.42
C TYR A 235 39.80 -13.49 -10.56
N GLN A 236 39.33 -12.39 -9.98
CA GLN A 236 40.13 -11.52 -9.11
C GLN A 236 39.49 -11.49 -7.72
N LEU A 237 40.27 -11.82 -6.69
CA LEU A 237 39.86 -11.63 -5.29
C LEU A 237 39.94 -10.14 -4.95
N SER A 238 38.89 -9.60 -4.33
CA SER A 238 38.58 -8.16 -4.25
C SER A 238 39.60 -7.27 -3.54
N ASP A 239 40.60 -7.85 -2.91
CA ASP A 239 41.57 -7.18 -2.04
C ASP A 239 43.03 -7.41 -2.45
N LYS A 240 43.28 -8.19 -3.53
CA LYS A 240 44.63 -8.62 -3.91
C LYS A 240 45.02 -8.16 -5.32
N LYS A 241 46.29 -7.76 -5.49
CA LYS A 241 46.96 -7.53 -6.79
C LYS A 241 47.18 -8.82 -7.60
N TYR A 242 46.64 -9.94 -7.14
CA TYR A 242 46.85 -11.28 -7.65
C TYR A 242 45.54 -11.77 -8.31
N TYR A 243 45.67 -12.51 -9.40
CA TYR A 243 44.57 -13.18 -10.08
C TYR A 243 44.74 -14.67 -9.86
N ASP A 244 43.67 -15.36 -9.46
CA ASP A 244 43.62 -16.81 -9.54
C ASP A 244 42.94 -17.16 -10.86
N VAL A 245 43.55 -18.08 -11.61
CA VAL A 245 42.99 -18.57 -12.88
C VAL A 245 42.53 -20.00 -12.64
N PHE A 246 41.23 -20.24 -12.80
CA PHE A 246 40.66 -21.56 -12.77
C PHE A 246 40.45 -22.05 -14.20
N TYR A 247 40.75 -23.32 -14.48
CA TYR A 247 40.45 -23.93 -15.77
C TYR A 247 39.37 -24.98 -15.57
N VAL A 248 38.29 -24.85 -16.35
CA VAL A 248 37.34 -25.96 -16.52
C VAL A 248 37.67 -26.60 -17.86
N GLY A 249 38.29 -27.78 -17.80
CA GLY A 249 38.39 -28.67 -18.94
C GLY A 249 37.02 -29.27 -19.20
N ILE A 250 36.44 -29.01 -20.37
CA ILE A 250 35.20 -29.65 -20.81
C ILE A 250 35.56 -30.60 -21.94
N VAL A 251 35.40 -31.89 -21.72
CA VAL A 251 35.55 -32.88 -22.78
C VAL A 251 34.25 -32.93 -23.56
N LEU A 252 34.32 -32.66 -24.86
CA LEU A 252 33.17 -32.74 -25.76
C LEU A 252 33.28 -34.00 -26.62
N ASP A 253 32.15 -34.69 -26.78
CA ASP A 253 32.03 -35.85 -27.66
C ASP A 253 32.18 -35.46 -29.15
N GLY A 254 32.05 -36.43 -30.06
CA GLY A 254 32.10 -36.21 -31.51
C GLY A 254 31.00 -35.30 -32.06
N GLN A 255 29.94 -35.02 -31.29
CA GLN A 255 28.74 -34.27 -31.66
C GLN A 255 28.66 -32.91 -30.95
N GLY A 256 29.61 -32.60 -30.06
CA GLY A 256 29.68 -31.36 -29.30
C GLY A 256 28.94 -31.38 -27.97
N ASN A 257 28.48 -32.54 -27.49
CA ASN A 257 27.90 -32.68 -26.16
C ASN A 257 28.99 -32.88 -25.10
N ILE A 258 28.70 -32.50 -23.85
CA ILE A 258 29.62 -32.69 -22.72
C ILE A 258 29.72 -34.19 -22.41
N GLU A 259 30.91 -34.76 -22.59
CA GLU A 259 31.23 -36.16 -22.28
C GLU A 259 31.75 -36.30 -20.84
N SER A 260 32.61 -35.38 -20.41
CA SER A 260 33.06 -35.27 -19.02
C SER A 260 33.45 -33.83 -18.67
N LEU A 261 33.34 -33.49 -17.39
CA LEU A 261 33.86 -32.26 -16.81
C LEU A 261 35.10 -32.63 -16.01
N GLU A 262 36.26 -32.17 -16.45
CA GLU A 262 37.53 -32.37 -15.77
C GLU A 262 38.00 -31.02 -15.23
N PRO A 263 37.70 -30.70 -13.96
CA PRO A 263 38.23 -29.49 -13.34
C PRO A 263 39.73 -29.68 -13.10
N GLU A 264 40.56 -29.19 -14.03
CA GLU A 264 42.00 -29.09 -13.83
C GLU A 264 42.37 -27.73 -13.24
N TRP A 265 42.92 -27.72 -12.03
CA TRP A 265 43.42 -26.49 -11.41
C TRP A 265 44.85 -26.21 -11.85
N THR A 266 45.10 -25.00 -12.34
CA THR A 266 46.46 -24.48 -12.55
C THR A 266 46.56 -23.08 -11.96
N PHE A 267 47.36 -22.91 -10.92
CA PHE A 267 47.65 -21.60 -10.34
C PHE A 267 48.46 -20.74 -11.30
N ILE A 268 47.93 -19.57 -11.70
CA ILE A 268 48.65 -18.62 -12.54
C ILE A 268 48.81 -17.31 -11.78
N GLY A 269 49.90 -17.21 -11.02
CA GLY A 269 50.42 -15.94 -10.54
C GLY A 269 50.82 -15.03 -11.71
N ASN A 270 50.89 -13.71 -11.43
CA ASN A 270 51.15 -12.62 -12.37
C ASN A 270 52.21 -12.95 -13.45
N SER A 271 52.06 -12.40 -14.67
CA SER A 271 52.93 -12.64 -15.83
C SER A 271 54.42 -12.28 -15.61
N ARG A 272 54.77 -11.54 -14.56
CA ARG A 272 56.17 -11.33 -14.13
C ARG A 272 56.73 -12.45 -13.24
N GLU A 273 55.88 -13.18 -12.52
CA GLU A 273 56.24 -14.34 -11.67
C GLU A 273 55.90 -15.69 -12.31
N LYS A 274 55.32 -15.69 -13.53
CA LYS A 274 55.20 -16.89 -14.37
C LYS A 274 56.54 -17.64 -14.51
N ASN A 275 57.65 -16.89 -14.51
CA ASN A 275 59.01 -17.40 -14.54
C ASN A 275 59.60 -17.76 -13.17
N HIS A 276 58.88 -17.59 -12.06
CA HIS A 276 59.38 -17.90 -10.73
C HIS A 276 58.68 -19.10 -10.11
N TYR A 277 57.35 -19.24 -10.22
CA TYR A 277 56.65 -20.39 -9.64
C TYR A 277 56.73 -21.67 -10.50
N TYR A 278 56.58 -21.58 -11.83
CA TYR A 278 56.87 -22.72 -12.73
C TYR A 278 58.35 -23.04 -12.81
N ARG A 279 59.20 -22.04 -12.56
CA ARG A 279 60.63 -22.24 -12.42
C ARG A 279 60.94 -22.94 -11.10
N MET A 280 60.33 -22.55 -9.98
CA MET A 280 60.49 -23.23 -8.70
C MET A 280 59.91 -24.65 -8.72
N ILE A 281 58.74 -24.87 -9.30
CA ILE A 281 58.15 -26.22 -9.46
C ILE A 281 58.96 -27.05 -10.48
N GLY A 282 59.38 -26.47 -11.60
CA GLY A 282 60.21 -27.13 -12.62
C GLY A 282 61.67 -27.36 -12.19
N GLU A 283 62.20 -26.56 -11.26
CA GLU A 283 63.53 -26.73 -10.63
C GLU A 283 63.47 -27.71 -9.45
N MET A 284 62.35 -27.77 -8.72
CA MET A 284 62.15 -28.73 -7.62
C MET A 284 61.71 -30.12 -8.11
N LEU A 285 61.02 -30.24 -9.25
CA LEU A 285 60.55 -31.54 -9.76
C LEU A 285 61.69 -32.56 -9.99
N PRO A 286 62.83 -32.18 -10.60
CA PRO A 286 63.99 -33.05 -10.72
C PRO A 286 64.60 -33.43 -9.36
N GLU A 287 64.64 -32.50 -8.39
CA GLU A 287 65.15 -32.78 -7.03
C GLU A 287 64.21 -33.68 -6.19
N LEU A 288 62.93 -33.77 -6.58
CA LEU A 288 61.91 -34.61 -5.97
C LEU A 288 61.79 -35.99 -6.63
N GLU A 289 62.42 -36.18 -7.81
CA GLU A 289 62.38 -37.43 -8.58
C GLU A 289 63.04 -38.59 -7.80
N ASP A 290 64.08 -38.27 -7.03
CA ASP A 290 64.82 -39.21 -6.16
C ASP A 290 64.23 -39.32 -4.74
N LYS A 291 63.16 -38.56 -4.43
CA LYS A 291 62.57 -38.44 -3.08
C LYS A 291 61.06 -38.71 -3.12
N PRO A 292 60.63 -39.97 -3.37
CA PRO A 292 59.24 -40.32 -3.63
C PRO A 292 58.27 -39.93 -2.50
N LYS A 293 58.68 -40.03 -1.23
CA LYS A 293 57.83 -39.61 -0.10
C LYS A 293 57.56 -38.09 -0.07
N LEU A 294 58.56 -37.28 -0.38
CA LEU A 294 58.43 -35.82 -0.40
C LEU A 294 57.59 -35.38 -1.61
N LYS A 295 57.74 -36.08 -2.74
CA LYS A 295 56.90 -35.93 -3.93
C LYS A 295 55.44 -36.27 -3.65
N ASP A 296 55.19 -37.36 -2.92
CA ASP A 296 53.84 -37.77 -2.51
C ASP A 296 53.22 -36.79 -1.52
N GLU A 297 53.97 -36.31 -0.52
CA GLU A 297 53.50 -35.29 0.43
C GLU A 297 53.20 -33.96 -0.26
N PHE A 298 54.08 -33.48 -1.14
CA PHE A 298 53.85 -32.28 -1.93
C PHE A 298 52.61 -32.43 -2.83
N THR A 299 52.48 -33.56 -3.52
CA THR A 299 51.32 -33.88 -4.35
C THR A 299 50.04 -33.96 -3.51
N ASN A 300 50.10 -34.50 -2.29
CA ASN A 300 48.95 -34.62 -1.39
C ASN A 300 48.54 -33.26 -0.79
N VAL A 301 49.48 -32.38 -0.45
CA VAL A 301 49.17 -31.02 0.03
C VAL A 301 48.53 -30.20 -1.09
N VAL A 302 49.08 -30.28 -2.30
CA VAL A 302 48.51 -29.65 -3.50
C VAL A 302 47.12 -30.23 -3.78
N ARG A 303 46.95 -31.56 -3.74
CA ARG A 303 45.67 -32.25 -3.92
C ARG A 303 44.65 -31.88 -2.84
N GLN A 304 45.02 -31.82 -1.56
CA GLN A 304 44.11 -31.45 -0.46
C GLN A 304 43.65 -30.00 -0.56
N HIS A 305 44.54 -29.07 -0.94
CA HIS A 305 44.13 -27.71 -1.28
C HIS A 305 43.19 -27.70 -2.49
N ILE A 306 43.50 -28.45 -3.55
CA ILE A 306 42.66 -28.52 -4.75
C ILE A 306 41.26 -29.09 -4.43
N THR A 307 41.18 -30.18 -3.66
CA THR A 307 39.92 -30.83 -3.27
C THR A 307 39.08 -29.94 -2.35
N SER A 308 39.71 -29.15 -1.47
CA SER A 308 38.96 -28.23 -0.62
C SER A 308 38.33 -27.09 -1.40
N PHE A 309 38.93 -26.65 -2.52
CA PHE A 309 38.40 -25.61 -3.42
C PHE A 309 37.45 -26.13 -4.50
N SER A 310 37.62 -27.36 -5.02
CA SER A 310 36.70 -27.94 -6.02
C SER A 310 35.27 -28.10 -5.50
N ASN A 311 35.10 -28.23 -4.18
CA ASN A 311 33.81 -28.30 -3.52
C ASN A 311 33.02 -26.97 -3.55
N TRP A 312 33.62 -25.89 -4.06
CA TRP A 312 33.05 -24.53 -4.04
C TRP A 312 32.52 -24.08 -5.39
N ILE A 313 32.80 -24.84 -6.45
CA ILE A 313 32.35 -24.57 -7.82
C ILE A 313 31.41 -25.69 -8.24
N GLU A 314 30.20 -25.31 -8.60
CA GLU A 314 29.18 -26.23 -9.11
C GLU A 314 29.03 -25.99 -10.61
N VAL A 315 29.12 -27.06 -11.41
CA VAL A 315 28.94 -27.03 -12.86
C VAL A 315 27.68 -27.80 -13.21
N TYR A 316 26.77 -27.17 -13.95
CA TYR A 316 25.48 -27.73 -14.29
C TYR A 316 25.38 -27.94 -15.82
N PRO A 317 25.18 -29.17 -16.31
CA PRO A 317 24.84 -29.40 -17.71
C PRO A 317 23.36 -29.03 -17.97
N HIS A 318 23.07 -28.36 -19.10
CA HIS A 318 21.68 -28.14 -19.51
C HIS A 318 21.09 -29.41 -20.15
N PRO A 319 19.78 -29.68 -19.98
CA PRO A 319 19.18 -30.92 -20.44
C PRO A 319 19.03 -30.98 -21.96
N THR A 320 18.99 -32.20 -22.49
CA THR A 320 18.54 -32.48 -23.86
C THR A 320 17.03 -32.29 -23.98
N GLN A 321 16.55 -31.86 -25.16
CA GLN A 321 15.14 -31.55 -25.44
C GLN A 321 14.20 -32.64 -24.90
N GLY A 322 13.27 -32.26 -24.01
CA GLY A 322 12.24 -33.15 -23.45
C GLY A 322 12.34 -33.43 -21.95
N THR A 323 13.34 -32.88 -21.25
CA THR A 323 13.45 -32.95 -19.78
C THR A 323 13.37 -31.55 -19.17
N GLU A 324 12.79 -31.42 -17.96
CA GLU A 324 12.58 -30.14 -17.30
C GLU A 324 13.88 -29.36 -17.14
N ASP A 325 13.82 -28.05 -17.42
CA ASP A 325 14.94 -27.14 -17.29
C ASP A 325 15.38 -27.04 -15.81
N PRO A 326 16.59 -27.49 -15.44
CA PRO A 326 17.11 -27.40 -14.08
C PRO A 326 17.27 -25.95 -13.64
N MET A 327 17.37 -24.98 -14.57
CA MET A 327 17.32 -23.55 -14.23
C MET A 327 15.96 -23.11 -13.67
N LYS A 328 14.88 -23.85 -13.95
CA LYS A 328 13.54 -23.52 -13.47
C LYS A 328 13.37 -23.78 -11.97
N ASN A 329 14.07 -24.79 -11.43
CA ASN A 329 14.05 -25.12 -10.00
C ASN A 329 15.07 -24.31 -9.20
N VAL A 330 16.24 -23.98 -9.77
CA VAL A 330 17.26 -23.14 -9.10
C VAL A 330 16.79 -21.69 -8.87
N LEU A 331 15.79 -21.21 -9.62
CA LEU A 331 15.23 -19.85 -9.50
C LEU A 331 14.00 -19.77 -8.58
N GLN A 332 13.53 -20.90 -8.04
CA GLN A 332 12.32 -21.01 -7.20
C GLN A 332 12.59 -21.25 -5.71
N ASP A 333 13.78 -21.74 -5.33
CA ASP A 333 14.28 -21.80 -3.94
C ASP A 333 15.15 -20.58 -3.59
#